data_AF-A0A5A7U5D5-F1
#
_entry.id   AF-A0A5A7U5D5-F1
#
_cell.length_a   1.000
_cell.length_b   1.000
_cell.length_c   1.000
_cell.angle_alpha   90.00
_cell.angle_beta   90.00
_cell.angle_gamma   90.00
#
_symmetry.space_group_name_H-M   'P 1'
#
loop_
_entity.id
_entity.type
_entity.pdbx_description
1 polymer ?
#
loop_
_entity_poly.entity_id
_entity_poly.type
_entity_poly.pdbx_seq_one_letter_code
_entity_poly.pdbx_strand_id
1 'polypeptide(L)'
;MPNSVSFGKSFGFFFLYGIFGEGERVGELVESIWIFASRLAEDEKDCKAIVTELSVSDPIINHVPRNVSMSRVNDNLYLKRLSVHSDDEKDETLLSKDMETAANVIVDPRDF
;
A
#
# COMPACT_ATOMS: atom_id res chain seq x y z
N MET A 1 -2.54 35.09 12.11
CA MET A 1 -3.22 34.54 10.92
C MET A 1 -2.41 33.33 10.50
N PRO A 2 -2.98 32.12 10.37
CA PRO A 2 -2.23 30.99 9.85
C PRO A 2 -1.95 31.25 8.36
N ASN A 3 -0.71 31.02 7.93
CA ASN A 3 -0.31 31.14 6.53
C ASN A 3 -1.20 30.24 5.68
N SER A 4 -1.85 30.82 4.66
CA SER A 4 -2.57 30.06 3.65
C SER A 4 -1.57 29.14 2.95
N VAL A 5 -1.63 27.85 3.23
CA VAL A 5 -0.91 26.83 2.46
C VAL A 5 -1.53 26.85 1.07
N SER A 6 -0.82 27.39 0.07
CA SER A 6 -1.26 27.29 -1.31
C SER A 6 -1.12 25.82 -1.72
N PHE A 7 -2.22 25.07 -1.65
CA PHE A 7 -2.30 23.81 -2.36
C PHE A 7 -2.08 24.12 -3.84
N GLY A 8 -1.18 23.39 -4.49
CA GLY A 8 -0.94 23.54 -5.92
C GLY A 8 -2.23 23.36 -6.72
N LYS A 9 -2.17 23.63 -8.03
CA LYS A 9 -3.32 23.42 -8.93
C LYS A 9 -3.88 22.00 -8.69
N SER A 10 -5.20 21.91 -8.44
CA SER A 10 -5.88 20.64 -8.24
C SER A 10 -5.69 19.74 -9.47
N PHE A 11 -5.46 18.46 -9.23
CA PHE A 11 -5.36 17.44 -10.27
C PHE A 11 -6.13 16.19 -9.83
N GLY A 12 -6.60 15.41 -10.80
CA GLY A 12 -7.19 14.10 -10.58
C GLY A 12 -6.14 13.01 -10.53
N PHE A 13 -6.50 11.87 -9.93
CA PHE A 13 -5.66 10.69 -9.88
C PHE A 13 -6.50 9.42 -10.01
N PHE A 14 -5.90 8.36 -10.52
CA PHE A 14 -6.46 7.01 -10.41
C PHE A 14 -5.93 6.35 -9.14
N PHE A 15 -6.83 5.80 -8.34
CA PHE A 15 -6.48 5.04 -7.15
C PHE A 15 -6.67 3.55 -7.40
N LEU A 16 -5.57 2.80 -7.38
CA LEU A 16 -5.59 1.35 -7.42
C LEU A 16 -5.69 0.83 -6.00
N TYR A 17 -6.81 0.21 -5.67
CA TYR A 17 -7.13 -0.25 -4.32
C TYR A 17 -7.28 -1.77 -4.27
N GLY A 18 -6.92 -2.36 -3.13
CA GLY A 18 -7.11 -3.78 -2.87
C GLY A 18 -6.30 -4.69 -3.80
N ILE A 19 -5.09 -4.28 -4.18
CA ILE A 19 -4.23 -5.11 -5.01
C ILE A 19 -3.68 -6.25 -4.15
N PHE A 20 -4.19 -7.45 -4.39
CA PHE A 20 -3.67 -8.70 -3.85
C PHE A 20 -3.30 -9.62 -5.01
N GLY A 21 -2.25 -10.42 -4.85
CA GLY A 21 -1.75 -11.25 -5.93
C GLY A 21 -1.04 -12.51 -5.43
N GLU A 22 -1.39 -13.63 -6.05
CA GLU A 22 -0.79 -14.95 -5.79
C GLU A 22 -0.43 -15.65 -7.11
N GLY A 23 0.42 -16.66 -7.02
CA GLY A 23 0.81 -17.51 -8.14
C GLY A 23 2.05 -17.05 -8.91
N GLU A 24 2.55 -17.92 -9.79
CA GLU A 24 3.85 -17.75 -10.46
C GLU A 24 3.93 -16.53 -11.39
N ARG A 25 2.78 -16.04 -11.88
CA ARG A 25 2.67 -14.93 -12.83
C ARG A 25 2.22 -13.62 -12.20
N VAL A 26 2.23 -13.51 -10.87
CA VAL A 26 1.79 -12.31 -10.16
C VAL A 26 2.54 -11.05 -10.60
N GLY A 27 3.84 -11.16 -10.90
CA GLY A 27 4.65 -10.03 -11.38
C GLY A 27 4.12 -9.44 -12.69
N GLU A 28 3.81 -10.31 -13.66
CA GLU A 28 3.29 -9.91 -14.97
C GLU A 28 1.89 -9.31 -14.87
N LEU A 29 1.08 -9.81 -13.92
CA LEU A 29 -0.25 -9.26 -13.63
C LEU A 29 -0.14 -7.84 -13.08
N VAL A 30 0.71 -7.62 -12.06
CA VAL A 30 0.93 -6.30 -11.44
C VAL A 30 1.46 -5.31 -12.48
N GLU A 31 2.43 -5.72 -13.30
CA GLU A 31 2.95 -4.89 -14.39
C GLU A 31 1.86 -4.52 -15.40
N SER A 32 1.02 -5.49 -15.80
CA SER A 32 -0.08 -5.25 -16.74
C SER A 32 -1.12 -4.28 -16.17
N ILE A 33 -1.46 -4.38 -14.89
CA ILE A 33 -2.35 -3.44 -14.18
C ILE A 33 -1.74 -2.04 -14.20
N TRP A 34 -0.44 -1.94 -13.92
CA TRP A 34 0.25 -0.65 -13.89
C TRP A 34 0.26 0.04 -15.26
N ILE A 35 0.53 -0.73 -16.33
CA ILE A 35 0.51 -0.24 -17.72
C ILE A 35 -0.91 0.19 -18.10
N PHE A 36 -1.91 -0.61 -17.73
CA PHE A 36 -3.31 -0.28 -17.98
C PHE A 36 -3.72 1.03 -17.31
N ALA A 37 -3.42 1.18 -16.03
CA ALA A 37 -3.70 2.41 -15.28
C ALA A 37 -2.96 3.63 -15.86
N SER A 38 -1.70 3.44 -16.28
CA SER A 38 -0.90 4.49 -16.93
C SER A 38 -1.53 5.01 -18.21
N ARG A 39 -1.97 4.10 -19.09
CA ARG A 39 -2.67 4.48 -20.33
C ARG A 39 -3.99 5.18 -20.04
N LEU A 40 -4.75 4.68 -19.08
CA LEU A 40 -6.02 5.31 -18.67
C LEU A 40 -5.80 6.72 -18.11
N ALA A 41 -4.70 6.93 -17.36
CA ALA A 41 -4.30 8.24 -16.85
C ALA A 41 -3.87 9.21 -17.97
N GLU A 42 -3.17 8.72 -19.00
CA GLU A 42 -2.76 9.53 -20.16
C GLU A 42 -3.95 10.02 -20.99
N ASP A 43 -5.03 9.23 -21.07
CA ASP A 43 -6.25 9.57 -21.80
C ASP A 43 -7.13 10.60 -21.04
N GLU A 44 -6.89 10.82 -19.75
CA GLU A 44 -7.67 11.72 -18.89
C GLU A 44 -6.95 13.07 -18.66
N LYS A 45 -7.55 14.17 -19.17
CA LYS A 45 -6.88 15.49 -19.25
C LYS A 45 -6.46 16.05 -17.90
N ASP A 46 -7.29 15.84 -16.89
CA ASP A 46 -7.07 16.35 -15.54
C ASP A 46 -6.38 15.34 -14.62
N CYS A 47 -6.12 14.11 -15.09
CA CYS A 47 -5.36 13.13 -14.34
C CYS A 47 -3.85 13.41 -14.43
N LYS A 48 -3.15 13.35 -13.29
CA LYS A 48 -1.69 13.59 -13.23
C LYS A 48 -0.95 12.57 -12.36
N ALA A 49 -1.65 11.64 -11.73
CA ALA A 49 -1.03 10.64 -10.87
C ALA A 49 -1.81 9.32 -10.85
N ILE A 50 -1.09 8.25 -10.56
CA ILE A 50 -1.64 6.97 -10.13
C ILE A 50 -1.16 6.77 -8.71
N VAL A 51 -2.08 6.40 -7.84
CA VAL A 51 -1.82 6.14 -6.43
C VAL A 51 -2.22 4.71 -6.16
N THR A 52 -1.42 4.00 -5.38
CA THR A 52 -1.75 2.67 -4.86
C THR A 52 -1.36 2.62 -3.40
N GLU A 53 -2.19 1.97 -2.60
CA GLU A 53 -1.83 1.58 -1.24
C GLU A 53 -1.23 0.18 -1.28
N LEU A 54 -0.10 -0.03 -0.61
CA LEU A 54 0.55 -1.33 -0.47
C LEU A 54 1.19 -1.43 0.91
N SER A 55 0.96 -2.54 1.60
CA SER A 55 1.61 -2.78 2.89
C SER A 55 3.11 -3.00 2.70
N VAL A 56 3.92 -2.49 3.64
CA VAL A 56 5.37 -2.68 3.66
C VAL A 56 5.78 -4.15 3.73
N SER A 57 4.92 -4.99 4.30
CA SER A 57 5.10 -6.44 4.44
C SER A 57 4.46 -7.25 3.32
N ASP A 58 3.75 -6.62 2.37
CA ASP A 58 3.13 -7.31 1.26
C ASP A 58 4.20 -7.71 0.20
N PRO A 59 4.33 -9.00 -0.14
CA PRO A 59 5.26 -9.45 -1.19
C PRO A 59 5.04 -8.77 -2.54
N ILE A 60 3.81 -8.33 -2.84
CA ILE A 60 3.45 -7.69 -4.10
C ILE A 60 4.22 -6.41 -4.36
N ILE A 61 4.75 -5.77 -3.32
CA ILE A 61 5.56 -4.56 -3.43
C ILE A 61 6.85 -4.77 -4.23
N ASN A 62 7.31 -6.02 -4.32
CA ASN A 62 8.48 -6.40 -5.11
C ASN A 62 8.17 -6.49 -6.62
N HIS A 63 6.88 -6.54 -6.98
CA HIS A 63 6.40 -6.63 -8.36
C HIS A 63 5.95 -5.29 -8.93
N VAL A 64 5.77 -4.28 -8.09
CA VAL A 64 5.50 -2.91 -8.57
C VAL A 64 6.72 -2.42 -9.35
N PRO A 65 6.54 -1.95 -10.60
CA PRO A 65 7.62 -1.35 -11.35
C PRO A 65 8.33 -0.28 -10.52
N ARG A 66 9.64 -0.08 -10.66
CA ARG A 66 10.36 1.04 -10.05
C ARG A 66 10.83 1.99 -11.13
N ASN A 67 10.38 3.23 -11.07
CA ASN A 67 10.70 4.30 -12.02
C ASN A 67 11.04 5.58 -11.24
N VAL A 68 11.73 6.50 -11.91
CA VAL A 68 12.18 7.77 -11.31
C VAL A 68 11.05 8.75 -10.99
N SER A 69 9.85 8.54 -11.55
CA SER A 69 8.68 9.39 -11.31
C SER A 69 7.81 8.92 -10.14
N MET A 70 8.08 7.76 -9.56
CA MET A 70 7.34 7.26 -8.39
C MET A 70 7.95 7.75 -7.09
N SER A 71 7.06 8.19 -6.22
CA SER A 71 7.35 8.44 -4.82
C SER A 71 6.65 7.37 -3.98
N ARG A 72 7.30 6.95 -2.89
CA ARG A 72 6.75 6.02 -1.92
C ARG A 72 6.64 6.74 -0.59
N VAL A 73 5.43 6.77 -0.03
CA VAL A 73 5.18 7.22 1.34
C VAL A 73 5.17 5.97 2.22
N ASN A 74 6.00 5.94 3.25
CA ASN A 74 6.00 4.86 4.23
C ASN A 74 5.15 5.29 5.43
N ASP A 75 3.92 4.81 5.50
CA ASP A 75 3.11 4.95 6.71
C ASP A 75 3.59 3.95 7.77
N ASN A 76 3.83 4.44 8.98
CA ASN A 76 4.23 3.60 10.11
C ASN A 76 2.97 3.17 10.88
N LEU A 77 2.53 1.93 10.73
CA LEU A 77 1.54 1.33 11.61
C LEU A 77 2.22 0.57 12.75
N TYR A 78 1.85 0.91 13.99
CA TYR A 78 2.26 0.18 15.19
C TYR A 78 1.12 -0.71 15.68
N LEU A 79 1.33 -2.01 15.66
CA LEU A 79 0.39 -2.97 16.22
C LEU A 79 0.87 -3.38 17.62
N LYS A 80 0.03 -3.17 18.63
CA LYS A 80 0.29 -3.64 20.00
C LYS A 80 -0.73 -4.71 20.36
N ARG A 81 -0.26 -5.94 20.55
CA ARG A 81 -1.09 -7.00 21.14
C ARG A 81 -1.35 -6.67 22.61
N LEU A 82 -2.59 -6.82 23.05
CA LEU A 82 -2.93 -6.80 24.47
C LEU A 82 -2.83 -8.24 24.99
N SER A 83 -2.06 -8.44 26.06
CA SER A 83 -1.76 -9.77 26.62
C SER A 83 -3.03 -10.54 26.96
N VAL A 84 -3.14 -11.77 26.45
CA VAL A 84 -3.95 -12.82 27.08
C VAL A 84 -2.96 -13.63 27.91
N HIS A 85 -3.22 -13.81 29.21
CA HIS A 85 -2.32 -14.52 30.12
C HIS A 85 -2.01 -15.95 29.61
N SER A 86 -0.84 -16.17 29.02
CA SER A 86 -0.29 -17.51 28.78
C SER A 86 1.23 -17.49 28.97
N ASP A 87 1.70 -18.42 29.81
CA ASP A 87 2.98 -18.42 30.52
C ASP A 87 4.11 -19.13 29.73
N ASP A 88 4.02 -19.22 28.40
CA ASP A 88 4.90 -20.08 27.59
C ASP A 88 5.77 -19.30 26.59
N GLU A 89 7.09 -19.28 26.81
CA GLU A 89 8.10 -18.63 25.95
C GLU A 89 8.15 -19.15 24.50
N LYS A 90 7.56 -20.33 24.22
CA LYS A 90 7.44 -20.87 22.85
C LYS A 90 6.40 -20.13 22.00
N ASP A 91 5.46 -19.44 22.64
CA ASP A 91 4.41 -18.69 21.96
C ASP A 91 5.05 -17.52 21.20
N GLU A 92 5.98 -16.78 21.81
CA GLU A 92 6.58 -15.54 21.28
C GLU A 92 7.10 -15.61 19.83
N THR A 93 7.67 -16.75 19.40
CA THR A 93 8.19 -16.92 18.02
C THR A 93 7.14 -17.31 16.98
N LEU A 94 6.05 -17.97 17.39
CA LEU A 94 4.89 -18.21 16.53
C LEU A 94 4.04 -16.94 16.41
N LEU A 95 3.99 -16.18 17.50
CA LEU A 95 3.23 -14.93 17.61
C LEU A 95 3.77 -13.78 16.77
N SER A 96 5.09 -13.69 16.56
CA SER A 96 5.68 -12.68 15.68
C SER A 96 5.29 -12.88 14.21
N LYS A 97 5.24 -14.13 13.74
CA LYS A 97 4.75 -14.48 12.40
C LYS A 97 3.27 -14.17 12.20
N ASP A 98 2.45 -14.41 13.22
CA ASP A 98 1.03 -14.10 13.16
C ASP A 98 0.79 -12.58 13.09
N MET A 99 1.58 -11.79 13.83
CA MET A 99 1.54 -10.32 13.75
C MET A 99 2.00 -9.79 12.38
N GLU A 100 3.08 -10.35 11.81
CA GLU A 100 3.53 -10.00 10.45
C GLU A 100 2.47 -10.33 9.39
N THR A 101 1.78 -11.46 9.53
CA THR A 101 0.69 -11.85 8.63
C THR A 101 -0.53 -10.93 8.80
N ALA A 102 -0.89 -10.58 10.03
CA ALA A 102 -2.00 -9.67 10.32
C ALA A 102 -1.75 -8.24 9.80
N ALA A 103 -0.49 -7.79 9.76
CA ALA A 103 -0.12 -6.49 9.20
C ALA A 103 -0.44 -6.36 7.69
N ASN A 104 -0.61 -7.49 6.98
CA ASN A 104 -1.07 -7.49 5.59
C ASN A 104 -2.60 -7.30 5.44
N VAL A 105 -3.35 -7.30 6.55
CA VAL A 105 -4.82 -7.25 6.57
C VAL A 105 -5.35 -5.92 7.12
N ILE A 106 -4.50 -5.12 7.77
CA ILE A 106 -4.91 -3.85 8.37
C ILE A 106 -4.99 -2.77 7.29
N VAL A 107 -6.17 -2.15 7.18
CA VAL A 107 -6.46 -1.01 6.28
C VAL A 107 -6.50 0.28 7.10
N ASP A 108 -6.07 1.39 6.52
CA ASP A 108 -6.13 2.71 7.15
C ASP A 108 -7.59 3.16 7.39
N PRO A 109 -8.00 3.44 8.64
CA PRO A 109 -9.36 3.91 8.92
C PRO A 109 -9.65 5.34 8.43
N ARG A 110 -8.65 6.11 7.98
CA ARG A 110 -8.83 7.45 7.38
C ARG A 110 -9.51 7.40 6.00
N ASP A 111 -9.69 6.20 5.44
CA ASP A 111 -10.39 5.97 4.18
C ASP A 111 -11.93 5.91 4.33
N PHE A 112 -12.48 6.24 5.52
CA PHE A 112 -13.93 6.26 5.80
C PHE A 112 -14.43 7.61 6.35
#